data_AF-A0AAV1LQN8-F1
#
_entry.id   AF-A0AAV1LQN8-F1
#
_cell.length_a   1.000
_cell.length_b   1.000
_cell.length_c   1.000
_cell.angle_alpha   90.00
_cell.angle_beta   90.00
_cell.angle_gamma   90.00
#
_symmetry.space_group_name_H-M   'P 1'
#
loop_
_entity.id
_entity.type
_entity.pdbx_description
1 polymer ?
#
loop_
_entity_poly.entity_id
_entity_poly.type
_entity_poly.pdbx_seq_one_letter_code
_entity_poly.pdbx_strand_id
1 'polypeptide(L)'
;MFSKSNILYPTILTPKELYLELVENYRFLPESKQLPVPLILDNMHTILNISEISSYFNKEKVVFAVKIPIINPIHLNIYHNLPSLVAHDKNNPESYSTIIPSSKDIGISKDRSMYSFNNIVSKLPVVNLKNVNLDSLAYDDPEILKSLNSIIEKPHIVLYQKYYSGITIVIIVFIMCFIIYKMYKTCIHKKIMKSKENKTPEFKDIELDDSNPSNINTGPSLRIG
;
A
#
# COMPACT_ATOMS: atom_id res chain seq x y z
N MET A 1 13.01 -38.24 10.46
CA MET A 1 12.06 -39.34 10.76
C MET A 1 10.69 -38.85 11.29
N PHE A 2 10.35 -37.55 11.24
CA PHE A 2 9.08 -37.01 11.77
C PHE A 2 8.16 -36.35 10.71
N SER A 3 8.54 -36.31 9.43
CA SER A 3 7.68 -35.80 8.35
C SER A 3 6.54 -36.75 7.97
N LYS A 4 6.58 -38.02 8.42
CA LYS A 4 5.51 -39.02 8.20
C LYS A 4 4.35 -38.90 9.18
N SER A 5 4.51 -38.17 10.30
CA SER A 5 3.51 -38.16 11.37
C SER A 5 2.49 -37.03 11.25
N ASN A 6 2.67 -36.07 10.33
CA ASN A 6 1.86 -34.84 10.22
C ASN A 6 1.62 -34.11 11.56
N ILE A 7 2.54 -34.28 12.52
CA ILE A 7 2.55 -33.58 13.80
C ILE A 7 3.74 -32.63 13.73
N LEU A 8 3.49 -31.39 13.34
CA LEU A 8 4.40 -30.28 13.57
C LEU A 8 4.00 -29.63 14.89
N TYR A 9 4.74 -29.83 15.98
CA TYR A 9 4.69 -28.93 17.12
C TYR A 9 6.02 -28.86 17.89
N PRO A 10 6.97 -28.04 17.43
CA PRO A 10 7.59 -27.07 18.32
C PRO A 10 6.55 -25.95 18.56
N THR A 11 6.28 -25.58 19.82
CA THR A 11 5.38 -24.47 20.17
C THR A 11 5.67 -23.26 19.28
N ILE A 12 4.78 -22.97 18.32
CA ILE A 12 4.98 -21.89 17.37
C ILE A 12 4.84 -20.61 18.16
N LEU A 13 5.94 -19.88 18.36
CA LEU A 13 5.93 -18.61 19.06
C LEU A 13 4.96 -17.65 18.37
N THR A 14 3.83 -17.39 19.01
CA THR A 14 2.83 -16.45 18.48
C THR A 14 3.22 -15.00 18.81
N PRO A 15 2.78 -14.01 18.01
CA PRO A 15 3.00 -12.60 18.32
C PRO A 15 2.49 -12.20 19.72
N LYS A 16 1.41 -12.85 20.19
CA LYS A 16 0.84 -12.61 21.52
C LYS A 16 1.72 -13.17 22.64
N GLU A 17 2.26 -14.37 22.48
CA GLU A 17 3.19 -14.96 23.45
C GLU A 17 4.48 -14.14 23.51
N LEU A 18 5.04 -13.76 22.36
CA LEU A 18 6.22 -12.90 22.31
C LEU A 18 5.96 -11.53 22.98
N TYR A 19 4.77 -10.96 22.81
CA TYR A 19 4.40 -9.71 23.49
C TYR A 19 4.45 -9.86 25.01
N LEU A 20 3.84 -10.91 25.56
CA LEU A 20 3.83 -11.15 27.00
C LEU A 20 5.25 -11.32 27.55
N GLU A 21 6.06 -12.14 26.88
CA GLU A 21 7.47 -12.34 27.24
C GLU A 21 8.27 -11.04 27.20
N LEU A 22 8.05 -10.19 26.20
CA LEU A 22 8.73 -8.90 26.10
C LEU A 22 8.28 -7.91 27.17
N VAL A 23 6.99 -7.87 27.50
CA VAL A 23 6.45 -6.97 28.55
C VAL A 23 7.05 -7.33 29.91
N GLU A 24 7.12 -8.62 30.23
CA GLU A 24 7.68 -9.10 31.50
C GLU A 24 9.20 -8.81 31.62
N ASN A 25 9.91 -8.89 30.50
CA ASN A 25 11.35 -8.70 30.45
C ASN A 25 11.80 -7.29 30.04
N TYR A 26 10.86 -6.38 29.77
CA TYR A 26 11.17 -5.03 29.28
C TYR A 26 12.09 -4.25 30.22
N ARG A 27 11.97 -4.48 31.53
CA ARG A 27 12.83 -3.89 32.58
C ARG A 27 14.31 -4.25 32.47
N PHE A 28 14.67 -5.30 31.73
CA PHE A 28 16.05 -5.71 31.53
C PHE A 28 16.71 -4.99 30.34
N LEU A 29 15.96 -4.17 29.59
CA LEU A 29 16.53 -3.35 28.53
C LEU A 29 17.37 -2.21 29.14
N PRO A 30 18.55 -1.89 28.57
CA PRO A 30 19.31 -0.71 28.98
C PRO A 30 18.50 0.58 28.76
N GLU A 31 18.56 1.53 29.70
CA GLU A 31 17.76 2.77 29.65
C GLU A 31 17.96 3.61 28.37
N SER A 32 19.15 3.55 27.77
CA SER A 32 19.50 4.27 26.55
C SER A 32 19.02 3.61 25.26
N LYS A 33 18.43 2.41 25.36
CA LYS A 33 18.06 1.56 24.24
C LYS A 33 16.56 1.32 24.23
N GLN A 34 15.96 1.36 23.05
CA GLN A 34 14.53 1.19 22.88
C GLN A 34 14.23 0.24 21.72
N LEU A 35 13.06 -0.40 21.77
CA LEU A 35 12.57 -1.18 20.64
C LEU A 35 12.33 -0.24 19.43
N PRO A 36 12.54 -0.75 18.21
CA PRO A 36 12.37 0.03 16.98
C PRO A 36 10.94 0.48 16.73
N VAL A 37 9.97 -0.19 17.36
CA VAL A 37 8.56 0.19 17.37
C VAL A 37 8.03 0.12 18.80
N PRO A 38 6.99 0.92 19.14
CA PRO A 38 6.34 0.83 20.44
C PRO A 38 5.83 -0.58 20.74
N LEU A 39 6.02 -1.04 21.97
CA LEU A 39 5.59 -2.37 22.44
C LEU A 39 4.06 -2.41 22.61
N ILE A 40 3.36 -2.61 21.50
CA ILE A 40 1.90 -2.74 21.40
C ILE A 40 1.62 -4.01 20.61
N LEU A 41 0.56 -4.74 20.96
CA LEU A 41 0.20 -6.01 20.32
C LEU A 41 0.10 -5.88 18.79
N ASP A 42 -0.46 -4.78 18.29
CA ASP A 42 -0.61 -4.52 16.86
C ASP A 42 0.74 -4.42 16.12
N ASN A 43 1.79 -3.94 16.79
CA ASN A 43 3.13 -3.78 16.22
C ASN A 43 3.98 -5.06 16.29
N MET A 44 3.50 -6.11 16.95
CA MET A 44 4.29 -7.33 17.17
C MET A 44 4.65 -8.05 15.87
N HIS A 45 3.80 -7.95 14.85
CA HIS A 45 4.12 -8.47 13.52
C HIS A 45 5.35 -7.78 12.93
N THR A 46 5.49 -6.47 13.13
CA THR A 46 6.67 -5.72 12.69
C THR A 46 7.91 -6.13 13.47
N ILE A 47 7.81 -6.28 14.79
CA ILE A 47 8.92 -6.77 15.64
C ILE A 47 9.38 -8.15 15.20
N LEU A 48 8.45 -9.05 14.91
CA LEU A 48 8.77 -10.40 14.43
C LEU A 48 9.46 -10.35 13.06
N ASN A 49 8.97 -9.49 12.15
CA ASN A 49 9.51 -9.39 10.79
C ASN A 49 10.96 -8.86 10.74
N ILE A 50 11.32 -7.97 11.67
CA ILE A 50 12.69 -7.45 11.79
C ILE A 50 13.59 -8.31 12.69
N SER A 51 13.03 -9.34 13.32
CA SER A 51 13.78 -10.24 14.20
C SER A 51 14.49 -11.32 13.41
N GLU A 52 15.63 -11.77 13.93
CA GLU A 52 16.41 -12.84 13.34
C GLU A 52 16.39 -14.06 14.25
N ILE A 53 16.23 -15.25 13.67
CA ILE A 53 16.34 -16.51 14.42
C ILE A 53 17.79 -16.98 14.31
N SER A 54 18.43 -17.15 15.46
CA SER A 54 19.77 -17.75 15.55
C SER A 54 19.70 -19.09 16.27
N SER A 55 20.46 -20.06 15.80
CA SER A 55 20.60 -21.35 16.46
C SER A 55 22.01 -21.53 17.03
N TYR A 56 22.09 -22.15 18.20
CA TYR A 56 23.33 -22.42 18.89
C TYR A 56 23.31 -23.86 19.39
N PHE A 57 24.47 -24.51 19.40
CA PHE A 57 24.62 -25.83 20.00
C PHE A 57 25.32 -25.67 21.35
N ASN A 58 24.63 -26.04 22.44
CA ASN A 58 25.15 -25.91 23.79
C ASN A 58 24.81 -27.16 24.60
N LYS A 59 25.83 -27.83 25.17
CA LYS A 59 25.67 -29.04 26.00
C LYS A 59 24.74 -30.09 25.36
N GLU A 60 25.04 -30.46 24.11
CA GLU A 60 24.27 -31.43 23.31
C GLU A 60 22.83 -31.02 22.95
N LYS A 61 22.43 -29.77 23.25
CA LYS A 61 21.11 -29.24 22.91
C LYS A 61 21.22 -28.17 21.83
N VAL A 62 20.29 -28.21 20.89
CA VAL A 62 20.08 -27.11 19.93
C VAL A 62 19.17 -26.08 20.59
N VAL A 63 19.67 -24.86 20.74
CA VAL A 63 18.95 -23.71 21.29
C VAL A 63 18.64 -22.75 20.17
N PHE A 64 17.37 -22.36 20.03
CA PHE A 64 16.96 -21.30 19.11
C PHE A 64 16.72 -20.02 19.92
N ALA A 65 17.29 -18.91 19.46
CA ALA A 65 17.14 -17.60 20.07
C ALA A 65 16.59 -16.61 19.05
N VAL A 66 15.54 -15.89 19.43
CA VAL A 66 15.00 -14.78 18.65
C VAL A 66 15.77 -13.52 19.04
N LYS A 67 16.49 -12.96 18.07
CA LYS A 67 17.23 -11.71 18.23
C LYS A 67 16.39 -10.57 17.70
N ILE A 68 16.00 -9.66 18.58
CA ILE A 68 15.28 -8.44 18.23
C ILE A 68 16.30 -7.29 18.22
N PRO A 69 16.42 -6.54 17.11
CA PRO A 69 17.31 -5.39 17.07
C PRO A 69 16.78 -4.30 18.02
N ILE A 70 17.68 -3.71 18.79
CA ILE A 70 17.37 -2.58 19.67
C ILE A 70 18.03 -1.33 19.10
N ILE A 71 17.32 -0.22 19.11
CA ILE A 71 17.77 1.05 18.53
C ILE A 71 18.08 2.09 19.61
N ASN A 72 18.92 3.06 19.25
CA ASN A 72 19.10 4.28 20.02
C ASN A 72 18.27 5.38 19.35
N PRO A 73 17.22 5.89 20.01
CA PRO A 73 16.44 6.99 19.45
C PRO A 73 17.29 8.26 19.42
N ILE A 74 17.63 8.74 18.22
CA ILE A 74 18.35 9.99 18.03
C ILE A 74 17.36 11.01 17.46
N HIS A 75 17.22 12.14 18.15
CA HIS A 75 16.42 13.26 17.67
C HIS A 75 17.27 14.18 16.81
N LEU A 76 16.90 14.29 15.53
CA LEU A 76 17.53 15.19 14.58
C LEU A 76 16.59 16.35 14.25
N ASN A 77 17.12 17.56 14.32
CA ASN A 77 16.48 18.76 13.79
C ASN A 77 16.76 18.82 12.28
N ILE A 78 15.70 18.89 11.49
CA ILE A 78 15.79 18.91 10.03
C ILE A 78 15.88 20.36 9.56
N TYR A 79 16.88 20.65 8.72
CA TYR A 79 17.08 21.93 8.07
C TYR A 79 17.04 21.75 6.56
N HIS A 80 16.46 22.72 5.87
CA HIS A 80 16.44 22.74 4.42
C HIS A 80 17.73 23.39 3.91
N ASN A 81 18.46 22.70 3.03
CA ASN A 81 19.70 23.22 2.48
C ASN A 81 19.37 24.19 1.34
N LEU A 82 19.77 25.45 1.52
CA LEU A 82 19.66 26.47 0.48
C LEU A 82 20.97 26.55 -0.31
N PRO A 83 20.91 26.68 -1.65
CA PRO A 83 22.09 26.98 -2.44
C PRO A 83 22.76 28.27 -1.99
N SER A 84 24.09 28.26 -1.89
CA SER A 84 24.86 29.44 -1.49
C SER A 84 25.56 30.07 -2.69
N LEU A 85 25.50 31.39 -2.80
CA LEU A 85 26.27 32.14 -3.79
C LEU A 85 27.62 32.53 -3.20
N VAL A 86 28.70 32.23 -3.91
CA VAL A 86 30.06 32.61 -3.52
C VAL A 86 30.69 33.44 -4.62
N ALA A 87 31.19 34.62 -4.27
CA ALA A 87 31.93 35.48 -5.19
C ALA A 87 33.28 34.84 -5.55
N HIS A 88 33.64 34.85 -6.83
CA HIS A 88 34.85 34.16 -7.31
C HIS A 88 36.15 34.92 -6.98
N ASP A 89 36.09 36.25 -6.90
CA ASP A 89 37.23 37.10 -6.57
C ASP A 89 36.74 38.36 -5.83
N LYS A 90 37.48 38.83 -4.81
CA LYS A 90 37.18 40.11 -4.13
C LYS A 90 37.40 41.31 -5.05
N ASN A 91 38.22 41.17 -6.08
CA ASN A 91 38.61 42.26 -6.97
C ASN A 91 37.72 42.38 -8.22
N ASN A 92 36.96 41.34 -8.57
CA ASN A 92 36.01 41.33 -9.70
C ASN A 92 34.62 40.88 -9.22
N PRO A 93 33.78 41.81 -8.72
CA PRO A 93 32.52 41.51 -8.04
C PRO A 93 31.37 41.06 -8.96
N GLU A 94 31.61 40.88 -10.26
CA GLU A 94 30.56 40.54 -11.24
C GLU A 94 30.43 39.04 -11.53
N SER A 95 31.29 38.20 -10.96
CA SER A 95 31.25 36.74 -11.16
C SER A 95 30.95 35.98 -9.86
N TYR A 96 29.86 35.22 -9.89
CA TYR A 96 29.37 34.40 -8.78
C TYR A 96 29.29 32.94 -9.19
N SER A 97 29.65 32.06 -8.26
CA SER A 97 29.44 30.63 -8.39
C SER A 97 28.41 30.17 -7.37
N THR A 98 27.42 29.39 -7.82
CA THR A 98 26.40 28.81 -6.94
C THR A 98 26.86 27.44 -6.47
N ILE A 99 27.00 27.27 -5.16
CA ILE A 99 27.22 25.97 -4.54
C ILE A 99 25.87 25.32 -4.30
N ILE A 100 25.56 24.31 -5.12
CA ILE A 100 24.32 23.54 -5.02
C ILE A 100 24.56 22.34 -4.08
N PRO A 101 23.79 22.22 -2.99
CA PRO A 101 23.93 21.11 -2.06
C PRO A 101 23.49 19.78 -2.71
N SER A 102 24.17 18.69 -2.36
CA SER A 102 23.87 17.34 -2.87
C SER A 102 22.60 16.71 -2.29
N SER A 103 22.15 17.22 -1.14
CA SER A 103 20.94 16.77 -0.45
C SER A 103 20.02 17.96 -0.17
N LYS A 104 18.71 17.74 -0.31
CA LYS A 104 17.69 18.77 -0.08
C LYS A 104 17.61 19.20 1.38
N ASP A 105 17.72 18.26 2.29
CA ASP A 105 17.55 18.47 3.72
C ASP A 105 18.69 17.81 4.50
N ILE A 106 19.09 18.41 5.61
CA ILE A 106 20.07 17.88 6.55
C ILE A 106 19.44 17.71 7.93
N GLY A 107 19.64 16.54 8.53
CA GLY A 107 19.29 16.30 9.94
C GLY A 107 20.51 16.52 10.81
N ILE A 108 20.41 17.37 11.83
CA ILE A 108 21.49 17.65 12.78
C ILE A 108 20.97 17.38 14.20
N SER A 109 21.74 16.68 15.02
CA SER A 109 21.38 16.43 16.41
C SER A 109 21.36 17.72 17.24
N LYS A 110 20.63 17.73 18.36
CA LYS A 110 20.52 18.92 19.24
C LYS A 110 21.88 19.43 19.74
N ASP A 111 22.79 18.50 20.03
CA ASP A 111 24.17 18.75 20.46
C ASP A 111 25.14 18.98 19.28
N ARG A 112 24.65 18.92 18.03
CA ARG A 112 25.42 19.09 16.79
C ARG A 112 26.58 18.09 16.61
N SER A 113 26.58 16.99 17.35
CA SER A 113 27.61 15.94 17.25
C SER A 113 27.38 14.99 16.07
N MET A 114 26.13 14.85 15.62
CA MET A 114 25.74 13.94 14.55
C MET A 114 24.97 14.68 13.45
N TYR A 115 25.24 14.29 12.20
CA TYR A 115 24.51 14.78 11.04
C TYR A 115 24.14 13.66 10.08
N SER A 116 23.08 13.84 9.32
CA SER A 116 22.64 12.92 8.27
C SER A 116 22.10 13.70 7.06
N PHE A 117 22.53 13.31 5.86
CA PHE A 117 22.16 13.92 4.58
C PHE A 117 21.11 13.13 3.80
N ASN A 118 20.68 11.97 4.32
CA ASN A 118 19.81 11.05 3.59
C ASN A 118 18.36 11.51 3.60
N ASN A 119 17.85 12.07 2.49
CA ASN A 119 16.43 12.34 2.16
C ASN A 119 15.45 12.04 3.31
N ILE A 120 15.55 12.82 4.38
CA ILE A 120 14.92 12.46 5.66
C ILE A 120 13.41 12.58 5.51
N VAL A 121 12.99 13.60 4.77
CA VAL A 121 11.59 13.96 4.57
C VAL A 121 10.85 12.99 3.65
N SER A 122 11.50 12.33 2.69
CA SER A 122 10.81 11.41 1.77
C SER A 122 10.40 10.08 2.42
N LYS A 123 10.95 9.77 3.60
CA LYS A 123 10.62 8.55 4.38
C LYS A 123 9.76 8.81 5.61
N LEU A 124 9.47 10.08 5.93
CA LEU A 124 8.57 10.38 7.03
C LEU A 124 7.12 10.16 6.59
N PRO A 125 6.28 9.48 7.39
CA PRO A 125 4.85 9.50 7.14
C PRO A 125 4.40 10.96 7.16
N VAL A 126 3.68 11.39 6.13
CA VAL A 126 3.14 12.75 6.01
C VAL A 126 2.28 13.02 7.24
N VAL A 127 2.83 13.73 8.22
CA VAL A 127 2.07 14.22 9.37
C VAL A 127 1.08 15.21 8.79
N ASN A 128 -0.19 14.80 8.76
CA ASN A 128 -1.28 15.65 8.34
C ASN A 128 -1.40 16.76 9.39
N LEU A 129 -0.86 17.95 9.08
CA LEU A 129 -0.93 19.15 9.92
C LEU A 129 -2.38 19.66 9.97
N LYS A 130 -3.31 18.85 10.50
CA LYS A 130 -4.71 19.26 10.69
C LYS A 130 -4.89 20.18 11.91
N ASN A 131 -3.89 20.26 12.79
CA ASN A 131 -3.97 20.96 14.07
C ASN A 131 -2.89 22.04 14.27
N VAL A 132 -2.23 22.51 13.20
CA VAL A 132 -1.42 23.73 13.30
C VAL A 132 -2.31 24.89 12.88
N ASN A 133 -2.78 25.65 13.86
CA ASN A 133 -3.60 26.82 13.63
C ASN A 133 -2.70 27.97 13.11
N LEU A 134 -2.60 28.07 11.78
CA LEU A 134 -1.82 29.08 11.06
C LEU A 134 -2.33 30.51 11.29
N ASP A 135 -3.53 30.67 11.84
CA ASP A 135 -4.14 31.97 12.14
C ASP A 135 -3.34 32.77 13.18
N SER A 136 -2.53 32.10 14.01
CA SER A 136 -1.67 32.79 14.99
C SER A 136 -0.40 33.39 14.39
N LEU A 137 0.07 32.93 13.22
CA LEU A 137 1.24 33.51 12.53
C LEU A 137 0.87 34.69 11.61
N ALA A 138 -0.41 34.78 11.22
CA ALA A 138 -0.91 35.84 10.34
C ALA A 138 -1.03 37.21 11.04
N TYR A 139 -0.85 37.26 12.36
CA TYR A 139 -1.00 38.49 13.14
C TYR A 139 0.27 39.33 13.22
N ASP A 140 1.44 38.72 12.98
CA ASP A 140 2.72 39.34 13.34
C ASP A 140 3.44 40.08 12.19
N ASP A 141 3.09 39.88 10.91
CA ASP A 141 3.81 40.56 9.83
C ASP A 141 3.00 40.82 8.53
N PRO A 142 2.60 42.08 8.24
CA PRO A 142 1.83 42.43 7.04
C PRO A 142 2.64 42.35 5.74
N GLU A 143 3.98 42.33 5.77
CA GLU A 143 4.82 42.17 4.57
C GLU A 143 4.81 40.73 4.04
N ILE A 144 4.69 39.74 4.93
CA ILE A 144 4.60 38.32 4.57
C ILE A 144 3.28 38.04 3.84
N LEU A 145 2.17 38.67 4.26
CA LEU A 145 0.88 38.55 3.59
C LEU A 145 0.88 39.10 2.16
N LYS A 146 1.63 40.17 1.91
CA LYS A 146 1.71 40.80 0.58
C LYS A 146 2.53 39.95 -0.41
N SER A 147 3.60 39.32 0.07
CA SER A 147 4.43 38.42 -0.73
C SER A 147 3.73 37.08 -1.00
N LEU A 148 3.03 36.49 -0.02
CA LEU A 148 2.23 35.28 -0.21
C LEU A 148 1.09 35.47 -1.23
N ASN A 149 0.39 36.61 -1.19
CA ASN A 149 -0.69 36.89 -2.15
C ASN A 149 -0.21 37.09 -3.59
N SER A 150 1.07 37.43 -3.81
CA SER A 150 1.66 37.47 -5.16
C SER A 150 2.15 36.11 -5.68
N ILE A 151 2.43 35.15 -4.77
CA ILE A 151 2.93 33.81 -5.08
C ILE A 151 1.79 32.80 -5.21
N ILE A 152 0.66 33.05 -4.56
CA ILE A 152 -0.61 32.34 -4.80
C ILE A 152 -1.18 32.85 -6.13
N GLU A 153 -0.50 32.54 -7.24
CA GLU A 153 -1.18 32.38 -8.51
C GLU A 153 -2.35 31.43 -8.26
N LYS A 154 -3.57 31.93 -8.48
CA LYS A 154 -4.83 31.23 -8.23
C LYS A 154 -4.66 29.75 -8.62
N PRO A 155 -4.83 28.79 -7.70
CA PRO A 155 -4.63 27.39 -8.04
C PRO A 155 -5.43 27.08 -9.30
N HIS A 156 -4.79 26.46 -10.30
CA HIS A 156 -5.40 26.13 -11.60
C HIS A 156 -6.79 25.46 -11.46
N ILE A 157 -7.04 24.82 -10.30
CA ILE A 157 -8.32 24.23 -9.92
C ILE A 157 -9.49 25.23 -9.84
N VAL A 158 -9.24 26.49 -9.44
CA VAL A 158 -10.28 27.53 -9.32
C VAL A 158 -10.58 28.16 -10.69
N LEU A 159 -9.60 28.23 -11.59
CA LEU A 159 -9.83 28.77 -12.94
C LEU A 159 -10.78 27.90 -13.77
N TYR A 160 -10.77 26.58 -13.58
CA TYR A 160 -11.52 25.64 -14.42
C TYR A 160 -12.75 25.00 -13.76
N GLN A 161 -13.10 25.38 -12.53
CA GLN A 161 -14.21 24.80 -11.78
C GLN A 161 -15.55 24.80 -12.56
N LYS A 162 -15.79 25.84 -13.39
CA LYS A 162 -16.99 25.90 -14.24
C LYS A 162 -16.99 24.87 -15.37
N TYR A 163 -15.84 24.56 -15.96
CA TYR A 163 -15.73 23.61 -17.08
C TYR A 163 -15.88 22.16 -16.63
N TYR A 164 -15.39 21.82 -15.44
CA TYR A 164 -15.56 20.47 -14.87
C TYR A 164 -17.03 20.15 -14.56
N SER A 165 -17.83 21.15 -14.18
CA SER A 165 -19.28 20.96 -13.96
C SER A 165 -20.02 20.64 -15.27
N GLY A 166 -19.64 21.27 -16.39
CA GLY A 166 -20.27 20.99 -17.69
C GLY A 166 -19.91 19.60 -18.24
N ILE A 167 -18.61 19.26 -18.23
CA ILE A 167 -18.13 17.97 -18.76
C ILE A 167 -18.72 16.79 -17.97
N THR A 168 -18.82 16.90 -16.65
CA THR A 168 -19.39 15.84 -15.81
C THR A 168 -20.87 15.60 -16.12
N ILE A 169 -21.66 16.65 -16.36
CA ILE A 169 -23.06 16.52 -16.78
C ILE A 169 -23.17 15.80 -18.13
N VAL A 170 -22.33 16.16 -19.11
CA VAL A 170 -22.33 15.52 -20.44
C VAL A 170 -22.02 14.02 -20.33
N ILE A 171 -21.01 13.65 -19.53
CA ILE A 171 -20.64 12.24 -19.30
C ILE A 171 -21.80 11.46 -18.67
N ILE A 172 -22.48 12.04 -17.67
CA ILE A 172 -23.65 11.42 -17.03
C ILE A 172 -24.79 11.18 -18.02
N VAL A 173 -25.07 12.15 -18.90
CA VAL A 173 -26.09 12.00 -19.95
C VAL A 173 -25.73 10.85 -20.92
N PHE A 174 -24.46 10.75 -21.34
CA PHE A 174 -24.01 9.64 -22.18
C PHE A 174 -24.18 8.27 -21.52
N ILE A 175 -23.85 8.16 -20.23
CA ILE A 175 -24.03 6.92 -19.46
C ILE A 175 -25.52 6.56 -19.37
N MET A 176 -26.40 7.53 -19.10
CA MET A 176 -27.84 7.32 -19.05
C MET A 176 -28.41 6.87 -20.39
N CYS A 177 -28.03 7.52 -21.50
CA CYS A 177 -28.41 7.10 -22.85
C CYS A 177 -27.95 5.67 -23.17
N PHE A 178 -26.72 5.31 -22.77
CA PHE A 178 -26.18 3.97 -22.96
C PHE A 178 -26.97 2.90 -22.20
N ILE A 179 -27.37 3.18 -20.96
CA ILE A 179 -28.20 2.28 -20.15
C ILE A 179 -29.57 2.09 -20.81
N ILE A 180 -30.22 3.18 -21.23
CA ILE A 180 -31.52 3.12 -21.93
C ILE A 180 -31.41 2.31 -23.22
N TYR A 181 -30.37 2.54 -24.02
CA TYR A 181 -30.11 1.77 -25.24
C TYR A 181 -29.95 0.27 -24.93
N LYS A 182 -29.18 -0.07 -23.89
CA LYS A 182 -28.98 -1.46 -23.48
C LYS A 182 -30.30 -2.11 -23.04
N MET A 183 -31.11 -1.39 -22.26
CA MET A 183 -32.44 -1.84 -21.85
C MET A 183 -33.37 -2.07 -23.06
N TYR A 184 -33.40 -1.12 -24.00
CA TYR A 184 -34.22 -1.21 -25.19
C TYR A 184 -33.82 -2.42 -26.06
N LYS A 185 -32.52 -2.63 -26.26
CA LYS A 185 -31.97 -3.78 -27.00
C LYS A 185 -32.37 -5.10 -26.33
N THR A 186 -32.25 -5.21 -25.01
CA THR A 186 -32.66 -6.41 -24.27
C THR A 186 -34.17 -6.65 -24.34
N CYS A 187 -34.99 -5.60 -24.27
CA CYS A 187 -36.45 -5.71 -24.38
C CYS A 187 -36.90 -6.17 -25.76
N ILE A 188 -36.32 -5.63 -26.84
CA ILE A 188 -36.60 -6.09 -28.21
C ILE A 188 -36.23 -7.55 -28.38
N HIS A 189 -35.05 -7.95 -27.89
CA HIS A 189 -34.60 -9.34 -28.01
C HIS A 189 -35.55 -10.32 -27.29
N LYS A 190 -36.05 -9.94 -26.10
CA LYS A 190 -37.06 -10.73 -25.39
C LYS A 190 -38.40 -10.80 -26.15
N LYS A 191 -38.83 -9.72 -26.80
CA LYS A 191 -40.07 -9.70 -27.60
C LYS A 191 -39.97 -10.60 -28.85
N ILE A 192 -38.81 -10.62 -29.51
CA ILE A 192 -38.56 -11.49 -30.68
C ILE A 192 -38.53 -12.97 -30.27
N MET A 193 -37.91 -13.30 -29.13
CA MET A 193 -37.90 -14.66 -28.59
C MET A 193 -39.32 -15.17 -28.29
N LYS A 194 -40.16 -14.38 -27.60
CA LYS A 194 -41.56 -14.76 -27.31
C LYS A 194 -42.42 -14.94 -28.58
N SER A 195 -42.12 -14.21 -29.66
CA SER A 195 -42.85 -14.37 -30.93
C SER A 195 -42.49 -15.64 -31.68
N LYS A 196 -41.33 -16.27 -31.41
CA LYS A 196 -40.93 -17.53 -32.04
C LYS A 196 -41.51 -18.75 -31.33
N GLU A 197 -41.71 -18.67 -30.02
CA GLU A 197 -42.27 -19.77 -29.21
C GLU A 197 -43.75 -20.06 -29.52
N ASN A 198 -44.54 -19.03 -29.85
CA ASN A 198 -45.96 -19.18 -30.21
C ASN A 198 -46.22 -19.67 -31.65
N LYS A 199 -45.19 -20.04 -32.42
CA LYS A 199 -45.34 -20.48 -33.83
C LYS A 199 -44.94 -21.92 -34.09
N THR A 200 -44.68 -22.73 -33.06
CA THR A 200 -44.41 -24.16 -33.25
C THR A 200 -45.74 -24.86 -33.54
N PRO A 201 -45.98 -25.37 -34.76
CA PRO A 201 -47.20 -26.11 -35.07
C PRO A 201 -47.19 -27.45 -34.34
N GLU A 202 -48.31 -27.75 -33.69
CA GLU A 202 -48.63 -29.03 -33.04
C GLU A 202 -48.45 -30.16 -34.08
N PHE A 203 -47.39 -30.96 -33.92
CA PHE A 203 -47.15 -32.13 -34.75
C PHE A 203 -48.02 -33.26 -34.18
N LYS A 204 -49.04 -33.67 -34.95
CA LYS A 204 -49.88 -34.82 -34.61
C LYS A 204 -49.04 -36.09 -34.66
N ASP A 205 -49.01 -36.80 -33.54
CA ASP A 205 -48.32 -38.09 -33.39
C ASP A 205 -48.89 -39.11 -34.40
N ILE A 206 -48.01 -39.70 -35.19
CA ILE A 206 -48.28 -40.88 -36.01
C ILE A 206 -47.77 -42.08 -35.21
N GLU A 207 -48.71 -42.88 -34.74
CA GLU A 207 -48.55 -44.16 -34.07
C GLU A 207 -47.96 -45.18 -35.08
N LEU A 208 -46.84 -45.83 -34.75
CA LEU A 208 -46.33 -47.00 -35.48
C LEU A 208 -45.51 -47.92 -34.56
N ASP A 209 -46.28 -48.85 -33.97
CA ASP A 209 -46.06 -50.29 -33.80
C ASP A 209 -44.66 -50.84 -33.50
N ASP A 210 -44.57 -51.43 -32.30
CA ASP A 210 -43.45 -52.22 -31.77
C ASP A 210 -43.47 -53.64 -32.36
N SER A 211 -42.39 -54.06 -33.03
CA SER A 211 -42.09 -55.50 -33.14
C SER A 211 -40.59 -55.83 -33.19
N ASN A 212 -40.07 -56.10 -31.99
CA ASN A 212 -39.27 -57.27 -31.60
C ASN A 212 -37.79 -57.44 -32.05
N PRO A 213 -36.91 -57.96 -31.16
CA PRO A 213 -35.46 -58.03 -31.35
C PRO A 213 -34.91 -59.44 -31.65
N SER A 214 -33.72 -59.51 -32.25
CA SER A 214 -32.82 -60.66 -32.20
C SER A 214 -31.38 -60.15 -32.41
N ASN A 215 -30.52 -60.14 -31.38
CA ASN A 215 -29.78 -61.26 -30.81
C ASN A 215 -28.79 -61.87 -31.81
N ILE A 216 -27.48 -61.61 -31.66
CA ILE A 216 -26.37 -62.51 -32.00
C ILE A 216 -25.19 -62.18 -31.06
N ASN A 217 -24.93 -63.13 -30.17
CA ASN A 217 -23.68 -63.37 -29.46
C ASN A 217 -22.52 -63.61 -30.43
N THR A 218 -21.30 -63.25 -30.03
CA THR A 218 -20.19 -64.20 -29.70
C THR A 218 -18.83 -63.45 -29.69
N GLY A 219 -18.09 -63.58 -28.58
CA GLY A 219 -16.65 -63.25 -28.51
C GLY A 219 -15.80 -64.38 -29.12
N PRO A 220 -14.59 -64.67 -28.62
CA PRO A 220 -13.64 -63.84 -27.86
C PRO A 220 -12.19 -63.92 -28.45
N SER A 221 -11.24 -63.33 -27.70
CA SER A 221 -9.86 -63.84 -27.51
C SER A 221 -8.78 -63.53 -28.55
N LEU A 222 -7.73 -62.82 -28.11
CA LEU A 222 -6.30 -63.21 -27.98
C LEU A 222 -5.42 -61.93 -28.14
N ARG A 223 -4.69 -61.48 -27.12
CA ARG A 223 -3.38 -61.95 -26.62
C ARG A 223 -2.16 -61.51 -27.48
N ILE A 224 -1.29 -60.74 -26.81
CA ILE A 224 0.18 -60.62 -26.94
C ILE A 224 0.73 -59.82 -28.13
N GLY A 225 1.53 -58.81 -27.77
CA GLY A 225 2.42 -58.00 -28.60
C GLY A 225 2.84 -56.77 -27.83
#